data_AF-A0A7C1VNI8-F1
#
_entry.id   AF-A0A7C1VNI8-F1
#
_cell.length_a   1.000
_cell.length_b   1.000
_cell.length_c   1.000
_cell.angle_alpha   90.00
_cell.angle_beta   90.00
_cell.angle_gamma   90.00
#
_symmetry.space_group_name_H-M   'P 1'
#
loop_
_entity.id
_entity.type
_entity.pdbx_description
1 polymer ?
#
loop_
_entity_poly.entity_id
_entity_poly.type
_entity_poly.pdbx_seq_one_letter_code
_entity_poly.pdbx_strand_id
1 'polypeptide(L)'
;MSKDKSKLPEHYRSVRKRYPNVCAALEGVGAAVREAGPLDIKTGHLIQLAGAAGTRSEGSVHSHVRRAIEAGATPEEIRHAVVLLTSTIGYPAVAAALSWADDVLEGS
;
A
#
# COMPACT_ATOMS: atom_id res chain seq x y z
N MET A 1 -11.82 18.00 15.69
CA MET A 1 -10.68 17.33 16.33
C MET A 1 -9.78 16.78 15.22
N SER A 2 -8.64 17.43 14.96
CA SER A 2 -7.70 17.03 13.91
C SER A 2 -7.13 15.63 14.16
N LYS A 3 -7.38 14.67 13.26
CA LYS A 3 -6.61 13.42 13.20
C LYS A 3 -5.23 13.76 12.62
N ASP A 4 -4.20 13.70 13.46
CA ASP A 4 -2.78 13.88 13.13
C ASP A 4 -2.36 12.85 12.06
N LYS A 5 -2.20 13.29 10.80
CA LYS A 5 -1.88 12.48 9.62
C LYS A 5 -0.40 12.03 9.54
N SER A 6 0.36 11.99 10.65
CA SER A 6 1.82 11.72 10.57
C SER A 6 2.37 10.63 11.50
N LYS A 7 1.54 9.91 12.26
CA LYS A 7 2.03 8.92 13.24
C LYS A 7 1.81 7.49 12.75
N LEU A 8 2.90 6.84 12.33
CA LEU A 8 2.97 5.39 12.10
C LEU A 8 2.27 4.61 13.23
N PRO A 9 1.57 3.49 12.97
CA PRO A 9 0.90 2.73 14.02
C PRO A 9 1.83 2.38 15.18
N GLU A 10 1.31 2.37 16.42
CA GLU A 10 2.11 2.11 17.62
C GLU A 10 2.86 0.77 17.55
N HIS A 11 2.20 -0.25 17.03
CA HIS A 11 2.80 -1.56 16.81
C HIS A 11 4.02 -1.49 15.88
N TYR A 12 3.93 -0.73 14.79
CA TYR A 12 5.05 -0.55 13.84
C TYR A 12 6.24 0.13 14.53
N ARG A 13 6.00 1.17 15.33
CA ARG A 13 7.05 1.83 16.11
C ARG A 13 7.72 0.88 17.12
N SER A 14 6.93 0.04 17.78
CA SER A 14 7.43 -0.95 18.74
C SER A 14 8.32 -2.00 18.07
N VAL A 15 7.96 -2.47 16.87
CA VAL A 15 8.80 -3.40 16.09
C VAL A 15 10.12 -2.73 15.70
N ARG A 16 10.08 -1.49 15.19
CA ARG A 16 11.28 -0.75 14.80
C ARG A 16 12.26 -0.50 15.95
N LYS A 17 11.73 -0.24 17.16
CA LYS A 17 12.55 -0.08 18.38
C LYS A 17 13.18 -1.40 18.83
N ARG A 18 12.48 -2.53 18.70
CA ARG A 18 12.96 -3.85 19.13
C ARG A 18 13.96 -4.47 18.14
N TYR A 19 13.79 -4.21 16.84
CA TYR A 19 14.56 -4.85 15.77
C TYR A 19 15.12 -3.83 14.76
N PRO A 20 15.97 -2.87 15.19
CA PRO A 20 16.42 -1.77 14.34
C PRO A 20 17.19 -2.26 13.09
N ASN A 21 18.04 -3.27 13.23
CA ASN A 21 18.83 -3.80 12.11
C ASN A 21 17.97 -4.50 11.06
N VAL A 22 16.90 -5.18 11.49
CA VAL A 22 15.95 -5.82 10.57
C VAL A 22 15.19 -4.76 9.77
N CYS A 23 14.74 -3.70 10.44
CA CYS A 23 14.09 -2.59 9.75
C CYS A 23 15.02 -1.88 8.77
N ALA A 24 16.28 -1.63 9.13
CA ALA A 24 17.26 -1.03 8.23
C ALA A 24 17.52 -1.91 7.00
N ALA A 25 17.66 -3.22 7.17
CA ALA A 25 17.79 -4.15 6.05
C ALA A 25 16.56 -4.14 5.14
N LEU A 26 15.35 -4.14 5.71
CA LEU A 26 14.11 -4.07 4.95
C LEU A 26 13.97 -2.76 4.16
N GLU A 27 14.37 -1.62 4.75
CA GLU A 27 14.42 -0.33 4.06
C GLU A 27 15.37 -0.39 2.85
N GLY A 28 16.54 -1.02 3.01
CA GLY A 28 17.51 -1.26 1.93
C GLY A 28 16.95 -2.12 0.80
N VAL A 29 16.27 -3.23 1.12
CA VAL A 29 15.56 -4.06 0.13
C VAL A 29 14.53 -3.22 -0.62
N GLY A 30 13.75 -2.42 0.10
CA GLY A 30 12.74 -1.55 -0.49
C GLY A 30 13.33 -0.52 -1.47
N ALA A 31 14.52 0.02 -1.19
CA ALA A 31 15.22 0.94 -2.09
C ALA A 31 15.73 0.21 -3.35
N ALA A 32 16.46 -0.89 -3.16
CA ALA A 32 16.99 -1.68 -4.27
C ALA A 32 15.90 -2.15 -5.23
N VAL A 33 14.76 -2.64 -4.73
CA VAL A 33 13.63 -3.07 -5.57
C VAL A 33 13.04 -1.92 -6.39
N ARG A 34 12.97 -0.70 -5.85
CA ARG A 34 12.45 0.47 -6.59
C ARG A 34 13.41 0.91 -7.71
N GLU A 35 14.70 0.71 -7.53
CA GLU A 35 15.74 1.10 -8.49
C GLU A 35 16.03 0.01 -9.54
N ALA A 36 15.55 -1.21 -9.32
CA ALA A 36 15.91 -2.37 -10.13
C ALA A 36 15.21 -2.46 -11.51
N GLY A 37 14.27 -1.58 -11.84
CA GLY A 37 13.43 -1.74 -13.02
C GLY A 37 13.03 -0.44 -13.70
N PRO A 38 12.41 -0.54 -14.90
CA PRO A 38 12.09 0.62 -15.72
C PRO A 38 10.74 1.26 -15.38
N LEU A 39 10.00 0.71 -14.40
CA LEU A 39 8.67 1.19 -14.05
C LEU A 39 8.75 2.47 -13.21
N ASP A 40 7.88 3.41 -13.49
CA ASP A 40 7.74 4.60 -12.67
C ASP A 40 7.18 4.29 -11.27
N ILE A 41 7.33 5.23 -10.35
CA ILE A 41 6.96 5.08 -8.94
C ILE A 41 5.45 4.81 -8.79
N LYS A 42 4.61 5.48 -9.60
CA LYS A 42 3.15 5.35 -9.56
C LYS A 42 2.74 3.93 -9.90
N THR A 43 3.19 3.45 -11.05
CA THR A 43 2.97 2.10 -11.58
C THR A 43 3.49 1.06 -10.60
N GLY A 44 4.69 1.26 -10.03
CA GLY A 44 5.25 0.39 -9.01
C GLY A 44 4.32 0.23 -7.80
N HIS A 45 3.74 1.32 -7.30
CA HIS A 45 2.81 1.26 -6.17
C HIS A 45 1.45 0.64 -6.52
N LEU A 46 0.94 0.83 -7.73
CA LEU A 46 -0.28 0.14 -8.19
C LEU A 46 -0.07 -1.38 -8.30
N ILE A 47 1.10 -1.84 -8.76
CA ILE A 47 1.45 -3.26 -8.79
C ILE A 47 1.55 -3.84 -7.38
N GLN A 48 2.20 -3.12 -6.46
CA GLN A 48 2.33 -3.57 -5.09
C GLN A 48 0.98 -3.56 -4.34
N LEU A 49 0.11 -2.59 -4.64
CA LEU A 49 -1.28 -2.58 -4.19
C LEU A 49 -2.02 -3.85 -4.64
N ALA A 50 -1.86 -4.25 -5.90
CA ALA A 50 -2.46 -5.49 -6.38
C ALA A 50 -1.94 -6.73 -5.64
N GLY A 51 -0.63 -6.81 -5.37
CA GLY A 51 -0.05 -7.87 -4.54
C GLY A 51 -0.57 -7.86 -3.09
N ALA A 52 -0.76 -6.67 -2.50
CA ALA A 52 -1.34 -6.52 -1.16
C ALA A 52 -2.80 -6.98 -1.12
N ALA A 53 -3.59 -6.65 -2.15
CA ALA A 53 -4.97 -7.13 -2.29
C ALA A 53 -5.01 -8.66 -2.41
N GLY A 54 -4.16 -9.26 -3.27
CA GLY A 54 -4.10 -10.71 -3.46
C GLY A 54 -3.67 -11.49 -2.21
N THR A 55 -2.83 -10.88 -1.36
CA THR A 55 -2.41 -11.46 -0.08
C THR A 55 -3.30 -11.07 1.10
N ARG A 56 -4.39 -10.33 0.85
CA ARG A 56 -5.34 -9.83 1.86
C ARG A 56 -4.67 -9.03 3.00
N SER A 57 -3.66 -8.25 2.66
CA SER A 57 -2.91 -7.45 3.62
C SER A 57 -3.44 -6.02 3.69
N GLU A 58 -4.46 -5.78 4.52
CA GLU A 58 -5.10 -4.46 4.70
C GLU A 58 -4.09 -3.33 4.97
N GLY A 59 -3.18 -3.52 5.94
CA GLY A 59 -2.16 -2.51 6.25
C GLY A 59 -1.24 -2.18 5.06
N SER A 60 -0.97 -3.16 4.20
CA SER A 60 -0.18 -2.97 2.97
C SER A 60 -1.01 -2.28 1.89
N VAL A 61 -2.30 -2.60 1.75
CA VAL A 61 -3.23 -1.87 0.87
C VAL A 61 -3.26 -0.40 1.27
N HIS A 62 -3.47 -0.10 2.55
CA HIS A 62 -3.45 1.28 3.05
C HIS A 62 -2.13 2.01 2.74
N SER A 63 -1.01 1.32 2.90
CA SER A 63 0.33 1.86 2.62
C SER A 63 0.52 2.18 1.14
N HIS A 64 0.18 1.25 0.25
CA HIS A 64 0.38 1.44 -1.19
C HIS A 64 -0.61 2.42 -1.80
N VAL A 65 -1.84 2.53 -1.27
CA VAL A 65 -2.79 3.57 -1.69
C VAL A 65 -2.24 4.97 -1.38
N ARG A 66 -1.79 5.23 -0.13
CA ARG A 66 -1.18 6.54 0.22
C ARG A 66 0.00 6.88 -0.68
N ARG A 67 0.92 5.92 -0.87
CA ARG A 67 2.14 6.14 -1.65
C ARG A 67 1.86 6.27 -3.15
N ALA A 68 0.83 5.60 -3.67
CA ALA A 68 0.38 5.79 -5.04
C ALA A 68 -0.16 7.21 -5.24
N ILE A 69 -0.96 7.73 -4.30
CA ILE A 69 -1.45 9.13 -4.32
C ILE A 69 -0.28 10.13 -4.26
N GLU A 70 0.68 9.91 -3.36
CA GLU A 70 1.91 10.71 -3.27
C GLU A 70 2.71 10.71 -4.58
N ALA A 71 2.65 9.60 -5.34
CA ALA A 71 3.25 9.46 -6.66
C ALA A 71 2.37 9.97 -7.82
N GLY A 72 1.21 10.59 -7.53
CA GLY A 72 0.31 11.19 -8.51
C GLY A 72 -0.76 10.27 -9.07
N ALA A 73 -1.03 9.11 -8.44
CA ALA A 73 -2.17 8.29 -8.83
C ALA A 73 -3.50 8.94 -8.46
N THR A 74 -4.48 8.87 -9.37
CA THR A 74 -5.84 9.32 -9.05
C THR A 74 -6.62 8.23 -8.29
N PRO A 75 -7.67 8.60 -7.52
CA PRO A 75 -8.57 7.62 -6.90
C PRO A 75 -9.14 6.61 -7.90
N GLU A 76 -9.44 7.03 -9.13
CA GLU A 76 -9.96 6.18 -10.20
C GLU A 76 -8.91 5.17 -10.67
N GLU A 77 -7.65 5.56 -10.83
CA GLU A 77 -6.56 4.64 -11.16
C GLU A 77 -6.38 3.56 -10.08
N ILE A 78 -6.49 3.96 -8.81
CA ILE A 78 -6.36 3.06 -7.65
C ILE A 78 -7.51 2.04 -7.62
N ARG A 79 -8.77 2.50 -7.69
CA ARG A 79 -9.93 1.61 -7.72
C ARG A 79 -9.90 0.69 -8.93
N HIS A 80 -9.54 1.20 -10.10
CA HIS A 80 -9.44 0.40 -11.30
C HIS A 80 -8.36 -0.69 -11.18
N ALA A 81 -7.18 -0.37 -10.63
CA ALA A 81 -6.13 -1.36 -10.39
C ALA A 81 -6.61 -2.53 -9.50
N VAL A 82 -7.45 -2.25 -8.50
CA VAL A 82 -8.05 -3.29 -7.65
C VAL A 82 -9.15 -4.07 -8.39
N VAL A 83 -10.03 -3.39 -9.14
CA VAL A 83 -11.11 -4.03 -9.92
C VAL A 83 -10.57 -4.99 -10.98
N LEU A 84 -9.43 -4.69 -11.61
CA LEU A 84 -8.76 -5.57 -12.58
C LEU A 84 -8.44 -6.96 -12.02
N LEU A 85 -8.36 -7.11 -10.70
CA LEU A 85 -8.04 -8.37 -10.04
C LEU A 85 -9.25 -9.31 -9.91
N THR A 86 -10.45 -8.90 -10.33
CA THR A 86 -11.69 -9.67 -10.15
C THR A 86 -11.58 -11.09 -10.70
N SER A 87 -11.01 -11.25 -11.90
CA SER A 87 -10.81 -12.58 -12.51
C SER A 87 -9.62 -13.35 -11.94
N THR A 88 -8.76 -12.70 -11.14
CA THR A 88 -7.53 -13.30 -10.58
C THR A 88 -7.75 -13.79 -9.14
N ILE A 89 -8.41 -12.98 -8.29
CA ILE A 89 -8.56 -13.24 -6.85
C ILE A 89 -10.03 -13.34 -6.41
N GLY A 90 -10.98 -13.16 -7.33
CA GLY A 90 -12.41 -13.25 -7.07
C GLY A 90 -13.02 -12.00 -6.41
N TYR A 91 -14.32 -11.83 -6.60
CA TYR A 91 -15.07 -10.66 -6.13
C TYR A 91 -14.94 -10.40 -4.62
N PRO A 92 -15.06 -11.39 -3.71
CA PRO A 92 -14.98 -11.12 -2.26
C PRO A 92 -13.65 -10.52 -1.81
N ALA A 93 -12.54 -10.90 -2.43
CA ALA A 93 -11.23 -10.32 -2.12
C ALA A 93 -11.09 -8.91 -2.70
N VAL A 94 -11.58 -8.68 -3.93
CA VAL A 94 -11.64 -7.35 -4.55
C VAL A 94 -12.51 -6.39 -3.74
N ALA A 95 -13.70 -6.81 -3.30
CA ALA A 95 -14.61 -5.97 -2.52
C ALA A 95 -13.97 -5.54 -1.19
N ALA A 96 -13.27 -6.44 -0.51
CA ALA A 96 -12.52 -6.09 0.70
C ALA A 96 -11.38 -5.10 0.40
N ALA A 97 -10.60 -5.35 -0.65
CA ALA A 97 -9.50 -4.47 -1.04
C ALA A 97 -9.97 -3.07 -1.47
N LEU A 98 -11.13 -2.97 -2.12
CA LEU A 98 -11.77 -1.68 -2.43
C LEU A 98 -12.16 -0.95 -1.16
N SER A 99 -12.81 -1.63 -0.20
CA SER A 99 -13.15 -1.02 1.10
C SER A 99 -11.93 -0.43 1.79
N TRP A 100 -10.82 -1.18 1.87
CA TRP A 100 -9.57 -0.70 2.47
C TRP A 100 -8.94 0.46 1.68
N ALA A 101 -9.04 0.41 0.35
CA ALA A 101 -8.56 1.52 -0.47
C ALA A 101 -9.38 2.80 -0.20
N ASP A 102 -10.70 2.67 -0.13
CA ASP A 102 -11.61 3.77 0.15
C ASP A 102 -11.42 4.33 1.57
N ASP A 103 -11.06 3.52 2.57
CA ASP A 103 -10.69 4.03 3.91
C ASP A 103 -9.60 5.11 3.83
N VAL A 104 -8.62 4.93 2.93
CA VAL A 104 -7.55 5.91 2.71
C VAL A 104 -7.99 7.07 1.83
N LEU A 105 -8.75 6.80 0.76
CA LEU A 105 -9.19 7.81 -0.20
C LEU A 105 -10.20 8.79 0.40
N GLU A 106 -11.07 8.31 1.29
CA GLU A 106 -12.16 9.06 1.90
C GLU A 106 -11.80 9.58 3.30
N GLY A 107 -10.71 9.08 3.90
CA GLY A 107 -10.19 9.55 5.19
C GLY A 107 -10.93 8.98 6.40
N SER A 108 -11.49 7.78 6.26
CA SER A 108 -12.26 7.04 7.26
C SER A 108 -11.37 6.58 8.43
#